data_AF-A0A7V5KBE5-F1
#
_entry.id   AF-A0A7V5KBE5-F1
#
_cell.length_a   1.000
_cell.length_b   1.000
_cell.length_c   1.000
_cell.angle_alpha   90.00
_cell.angle_beta   90.00
_cell.angle_gamma   90.00
#
_symmetry.space_group_name_H-M   'P 1'
#
loop_
_entity.id
_entity.type
_entity.pdbx_description
1 polymer ?
#
loop_
_entity_poly.entity_id
_entity_poly.type
_entity_poly.pdbx_seq_one_letter_code
_entity_poly.pdbx_strand_id
1 'polypeptide(L)' 'LQDLPEFFQKIIPSGVSYKHDQTWHDGNGYAHLRAALVGPDITVPFIAGKMILGTWQQIVFLDFDNRARNRKVIVKIMGE' A
#
# COMPACT_ATOMS: atom_id res chain seq x y z
N LEU A 1 -12.63 5.56 6.91
CA LEU A 1 -11.22 5.12 6.74
C LEU A 1 -10.68 4.34 7.95
N GLN A 2 -11.53 3.91 8.90
CA GLN A 2 -11.09 3.17 10.09
C GLN A 2 -11.02 1.65 9.84
N ASP A 3 -11.95 1.13 9.02
CA ASP A 3 -12.06 -0.31 8.77
C ASP A 3 -10.82 -0.91 8.10
N LEU A 4 -10.16 -0.17 7.21
CA LEU A 4 -9.00 -0.68 6.49
C LEU A 4 -7.76 -0.85 7.40
N PRO A 5 -7.35 0.16 8.19
CA PRO A 5 -6.35 -0.03 9.26
C PRO A 5 -6.71 -1.15 10.24
N GLU A 6 -7.96 -1.23 10.68
CA GLU A 6 -8.42 -2.28 11.62
C GLU A 6 -8.33 -3.68 11.01
N PHE A 7 -8.74 -3.82 9.74
CA PHE A 7 -8.59 -5.05 8.98
C PHE A 7 -7.14 -5.50 8.93
N PHE A 8 -6.22 -4.61 8.53
CA PHE A 8 -4.79 -4.94 8.50
C PHE A 8 -4.23 -5.26 9.88
N GLN A 9 -4.69 -4.59 10.94
CA GLN A 9 -4.28 -4.92 12.30
C GLN A 9 -4.76 -6.31 12.71
N LYS A 10 -5.93 -6.75 12.24
CA LYS A 10 -6.47 -8.09 12.52
C LYS A 10 -5.69 -9.20 11.79
N ILE A 11 -5.33 -8.99 10.53
CA ILE A 11 -4.71 -10.05 9.72
C ILE A 11 -3.17 -10.04 9.74
N ILE A 12 -2.56 -8.87 9.90
CA ILE A 12 -1.11 -8.66 9.92
C ILE A 12 -0.78 -7.60 10.98
N PRO A 13 -0.83 -7.94 12.28
CA PRO A 13 -0.72 -6.98 13.39
C PRO A 13 0.67 -6.32 13.47
N SER A 14 0.72 -5.02 13.74
CA SER A 14 1.99 -4.29 13.93
C SER A 14 2.67 -4.51 15.29
N GLY A 15 1.96 -5.06 16.27
CA GLY A 15 2.43 -5.20 17.66
C GLY A 15 3.07 -6.55 18.01
N VAL A 16 3.40 -7.37 17.02
CA VAL A 16 4.02 -8.68 17.21
C VAL A 16 5.40 -8.72 16.57
N SER A 17 6.30 -9.56 17.08
CA SER A 17 7.64 -9.72 16.52
C SER A 17 7.61 -10.61 15.28
N TYR A 18 8.12 -10.08 14.16
CA TYR A 18 8.38 -10.83 12.94
C TYR A 18 9.86 -11.24 12.86
N LYS A 19 10.16 -12.33 12.14
CA LYS A 19 11.55 -12.76 11.88
C LYS A 19 12.38 -11.69 11.16
N HIS A 20 11.73 -10.88 10.33
CA HIS A 20 12.33 -9.70 9.72
C HIS A 20 12.91 -8.75 10.78
N ASP A 21 12.15 -8.45 11.83
CA ASP A 21 12.59 -7.56 12.92
C ASP A 21 13.79 -8.14 13.69
N GLN A 22 13.91 -9.46 13.77
CA GLN A 22 15.06 -10.13 14.39
C GLN A 22 16.33 -10.04 13.54
N THR A 23 16.17 -9.89 12.22
CA THR A 23 17.29 -9.81 11.27
C THR A 23 17.74 -8.36 11.07
N TRP A 24 16.79 -7.42 11.00
CA TRP A 24 17.05 -6.04 10.60
C TRP A 24 16.89 -5.01 11.74
N HIS A 25 16.24 -5.39 12.84
CA HIS A 25 16.02 -4.53 14.00
C HIS A 25 15.34 -3.18 13.67
N ASP A 26 14.49 -3.17 12.65
CA ASP A 26 13.77 -1.98 12.17
C ASP A 26 12.31 -1.93 12.62
N GLY A 27 11.73 -3.05 13.07
CA GLY A 27 10.40 -3.15 13.66
C GLY A 27 9.26 -2.94 12.65
N ASN A 28 9.52 -3.13 11.36
CA ASN A 28 8.53 -2.92 10.30
C ASN A 28 8.23 -4.18 9.47
N GLY A 29 8.53 -5.38 10.01
CA GLY A 29 8.22 -6.64 9.34
C GLY A 29 6.75 -6.79 8.94
N TYR A 30 5.83 -6.27 9.76
CA TYR A 30 4.40 -6.23 9.42
C TYR A 30 4.12 -5.37 8.16
N ALA A 31 4.87 -4.28 7.96
CA ALA A 31 4.69 -3.36 6.85
C ALA A 31 5.04 -4.05 5.52
N HIS A 32 6.10 -4.87 5.51
CA HIS A 32 6.47 -5.69 4.36
C HIS A 32 5.37 -6.68 3.97
N LEU A 33 4.77 -7.36 4.95
CA LEU A 33 3.69 -8.32 4.68
C LEU A 33 2.42 -7.64 4.17
N ARG A 34 2.03 -6.49 4.75
CA ARG A 34 0.88 -5.71 4.28
C ARG A 34 1.10 -5.20 2.86
N ALA A 35 2.29 -4.69 2.55
CA ALA A 35 2.65 -4.24 1.20
C ALA A 35 2.65 -5.40 0.19
N ALA A 36 3.17 -6.57 0.57
CA ALA A 36 3.16 -7.75 -0.29
C ALA A 36 1.74 -8.26 -0.59
N LEU A 37 0.82 -8.14 0.38
CA LEU A 37 -0.59 -8.51 0.19
C LEU A 37 -1.34 -7.56 -0.74
N VAL A 38 -1.10 -6.25 -0.63
CA VAL A 38 -1.79 -5.23 -1.45
C VAL A 38 -1.22 -5.15 -2.87
N GLY A 39 0.09 -5.34 -3.01
CA GLY A 39 0.80 -5.09 -4.26
C GLY A 39 1.32 -3.65 -4.37
N PRO A 40 2.37 -3.43 -5.18
CA PRO A 40 3.06 -2.14 -5.25
C PRO A 40 2.44 -1.14 -6.24
N ASP A 41 1.54 -1.58 -7.12
CA ASP A 41 1.00 -0.77 -8.20
C ASP A 41 -0.43 -1.17 -8.59
N ILE A 42 -1.06 -0.30 -9.38
CA ILE A 42 -2.32 -0.56 -10.07
C ILE A 42 -2.21 -0.02 -11.50
N THR A 43 -2.96 -0.61 -12.43
CA THR A 43 -3.13 -0.09 -13.79
C THR A 43 -4.56 0.38 -13.97
N VAL A 44 -4.74 1.61 -14.49
CA VAL A 44 -6.06 2.20 -14.74
C VAL A 44 -6.19 2.54 -16.22
N PRO A 45 -7.25 2.09 -16.93
CA PRO A 45 -7.43 2.39 -18.34
C PRO A 45 -7.81 3.86 -18.57
N PHE A 46 -7.50 4.34 -19.77
CA PHE A 46 -7.86 5.67 -20.24
C PHE A 46 -8.72 5.56 -21.50
N ILE A 47 -9.78 6.37 -21.59
CA ILE A 47 -10.59 6.52 -22.80
C ILE A 47 -10.77 8.02 -23.07
N ALA A 48 -10.46 8.46 -24.29
CA ALA A 48 -10.54 9.87 -24.70
C ALA A 48 -9.85 10.83 -23.71
N GLY A 49 -8.64 10.46 -23.26
CA GLY A 49 -7.83 11.24 -22.33
C GLY A 49 -8.33 11.26 -20.88
N LYS A 50 -9.34 10.47 -20.52
CA LYS A 50 -9.88 10.40 -19.16
C LYS A 50 -9.62 9.05 -18.52
N MET A 51 -9.16 9.09 -17.27
CA MET A 51 -9.01 7.90 -16.43
C MET A 51 -10.38 7.27 -16.18
N ILE A 52 -10.48 5.96 -16.38
CA ILE A 52 -11.73 5.22 -16.20
C ILE A 52 -11.72 4.55 -14.84
N LEU A 53 -12.41 5.21 -13.91
CA LEU A 53 -12.73 4.71 -12.58
C LEU A 53 -14.25 4.53 -12.48
N GLY A 54 -14.69 3.49 -11.77
CA GLY A 54 -16.09 3.36 -11.36
C GLY A 54 -16.49 4.47 -10.37
N THR A 55 -17.79 4.68 -10.20
CA THR A 55 -18.36 5.76 -9.37
C THR A 55 -17.77 5.88 -7.96
N TRP A 56 -17.37 4.74 -7.37
CA TRP A 56 -16.86 4.65 -6.00
C TRP A 56 -15.37 4.30 -5.92
N GLN A 57 -14.68 4.19 -7.06
CA GLN A 57 -13.25 3.89 -7.07
C GLN A 57 -12.44 5.17 -6.84
N GLN A 58 -11.43 5.07 -5.99
CA GLN A 58 -10.45 6.11 -5.73
C GLN A 58 -9.06 5.48 -5.74
N ILE A 59 -8.07 6.20 -6.26
CA ILE A 59 -6.67 5.79 -6.13
C ILE A 59 -6.19 6.28 -4.77
N VAL A 60 -5.82 5.32 -3.91
CA VAL A 60 -5.33 5.61 -2.55
C VAL A 60 -3.91 5.08 -2.39
N PHE A 61 -3.09 5.83 -1.68
CA PHE A 61 -1.75 5.41 -1.28
C PHE A 61 -1.79 4.92 0.17
N LEU A 62 -1.33 3.69 0.42
CA LEU A 62 -1.24 3.11 1.75
C LEU A 62 0.23 3.08 2.18
N ASP A 63 0.58 3.86 3.22
CA ASP A 63 1.88 3.76 3.87
C ASP A 63 1.75 2.92 5.14
N PHE A 64 2.48 1.80 5.18
CA PHE A 64 2.44 0.86 6.31
C PHE A 64 3.62 1.00 7.26
N ASP A 65 4.67 1.75 6.90
CA ASP A 65 5.91 1.80 7.67
C ASP A 65 5.69 2.44 9.05
N ASN A 66 6.55 2.09 9.99
CA ASN A 66 6.38 2.46 11.40
C ASN A 66 6.90 3.86 11.75
N ARG A 67 7.36 4.62 10.75
CA ARG A 67 7.86 5.99 10.87
C ARG A 67 7.60 6.80 9.61
N ALA A 68 7.55 8.11 9.74
CA ALA A 68 7.34 9.01 8.62
C ALA A 68 8.47 8.91 7.59
N ARG A 69 8.11 8.86 6.31
CA ARG A 69 9.04 8.77 5.18
C ARG A 69 8.64 9.71 4.06
N ASN A 70 9.62 10.14 3.29
CA ASN A 70 9.36 10.70 1.97
C ASN A 70 9.10 9.56 0.99
N ARG A 71 7.88 9.51 0.43
CA ARG A 71 7.47 8.51 -0.56
C ARG A 71 7.40 9.14 -1.94
N LYS A 72 7.80 8.37 -2.95
CA LYS A 72 7.71 8.77 -4.36
C LYS A 72 6.79 7.79 -5.07
N VAL A 73 5.68 8.31 -5.61
CA VAL A 73 4.78 7.55 -6.48
C VAL A 73 5.18 7.84 -7.92
N ILE A 74 5.42 6.79 -8.70
CA ILE A 74 5.73 6.91 -10.12
C ILE A 74 4.46 6.69 -10.92
N VAL A 75 4.12 7.63 -11.79
CA VAL A 75 3.00 7.51 -12.72
C VAL A 75 3.57 7.33 -14.12
N LYS A 76 3.26 6.19 -14.74
CA LYS A 76 3.61 5.90 -16.14
C LYS A 76 2.33 5.86 -16.96
N ILE A 77 2.30 6.66 -18.03
CA ILE A 77 1.20 6.69 -18.99
C ILE A 77 1.73 6.11 -20.30
N MET A 78 0.98 5.20 -20.90
CA MET A 78 1.31 4.54 -22.17
C MET A 78 0.04 4.46 -23.03
N GLY A 79 0.15 4.80 -24.31
CA GLY A 79 -0.96 4.81 -25.25
C GLY A 79 -0.72 5.82 -26.38
N GLU A 80 -1.73 5.98 -27.23
CA GLU A 80 -1.83 6.99 -28.30
C GLU A 80 -2.92 8.01 -27.99
#